data_AF-A0AAJ8LXZ1-F1
#
_entry.id   AF-A0AAJ8LXZ1-F1
#
_cell.length_a   1.000
_cell.length_b   1.000
_cell.length_c   1.000
_cell.angle_alpha   90.00
_cell.angle_beta   90.00
_cell.angle_gamma   90.00
#
_symmetry.space_group_name_H-M   'P 1'
#
loop_
_entity.id
_entity.type
_entity.pdbx_description
1 polymer ?
#
loop_
_entity_poly.entity_id
_entity_poly.type
_entity_poly.pdbx_seq_one_letter_code
_entity_poly.pdbx_strand_id
1 'polypeptide(L)'
;MLTGPNSLQKSTYTYVNRNIYISISRGYQGILTASGRCQTSKWIKRFNSGTTLSNNRIYMGDNIVNFYAGQPPLNRVAFQRHCPEKVNAHLKHQSTRFIVFKDFEPLVHQEDTSKPLYLDRTHVDQLIGEGFGSAPAGSSLEAIKANESTRLPSLPALVFLGIDDRENSITNASPAVDHLNPQGAAYFAVDATGNEFKEDALGGQWGNARLSGGAMEAWDAGLFSQARALIDWNGRNKFCPACGSPTYSLWAGWKRNCTTALHSVEGKKPCFSLRGLHNFAYPRTDPVIIMGILDSTGDKMLLGRNKAWPKGMYSCLAGFIEPGESFEDAVRREVLEEAGIEVGPVRYSSSQPWPFPANLMVGCFGRAKDGQKIRLDLDNELEDAQWFSRSTIKTIMSSSEASTYTRLDLQKLDDRSNQSIAAALAPAERKSGDVVGDEGRKNEFTKIPPDTAIAGVLMRQWALGDLDLISRL
;
A
#
# COMPACT_ATOMS: atom_id res chain seq x y z
N MET A 1 50.80 -4.10 -14.79
CA MET A 1 50.94 -4.76 -16.11
C MET A 1 50.50 -6.21 -15.97
N LEU A 2 50.05 -6.84 -17.07
CA LEU A 2 49.40 -8.16 -17.21
C LEU A 2 47.86 -8.06 -17.04
N THR A 3 47.00 -7.81 -18.03
CA THR A 3 46.77 -8.28 -19.42
C THR A 3 46.40 -9.76 -19.58
N GLY A 4 45.08 -10.01 -19.73
CA GLY A 4 44.45 -11.01 -20.62
C GLY A 4 43.80 -12.25 -19.97
N PRO A 5 42.80 -12.92 -20.60
CA PRO A 5 42.02 -12.56 -21.80
C PRO A 5 40.48 -12.52 -21.58
N ASN A 6 39.80 -11.80 -22.49
CA ASN A 6 38.35 -11.82 -22.69
C ASN A 6 37.85 -13.24 -23.02
N SER A 7 36.87 -13.73 -22.27
CA SER A 7 35.92 -14.72 -22.77
C SER A 7 34.50 -14.14 -22.68
N LEU A 8 33.98 -13.72 -23.83
CA LEU A 8 32.56 -13.44 -24.05
C LEU A 8 31.75 -14.70 -23.75
N GLN A 9 31.11 -14.77 -22.58
CA GLN A 9 29.97 -15.65 -22.39
C GLN A 9 28.71 -14.91 -22.84
N LYS A 10 28.15 -15.35 -23.97
CA LYS A 10 26.77 -15.04 -24.34
C LYS A 10 25.86 -15.68 -23.30
N SER A 11 25.31 -14.87 -22.39
CA SER A 11 24.23 -15.29 -21.52
C SER A 11 22.93 -15.28 -22.32
N THR A 12 22.51 -16.45 -22.80
CA THR A 12 21.16 -16.64 -23.33
C THR A 12 20.22 -16.73 -22.13
N TYR A 13 19.41 -15.69 -21.90
CA TYR A 13 18.42 -15.69 -20.82
C TYR A 13 17.19 -16.48 -21.26
N THR A 14 16.99 -17.66 -20.68
CA THR A 14 15.70 -18.37 -20.76
C THR A 14 15.06 -18.30 -19.38
N TYR A 15 14.10 -17.40 -19.23
CA TYR A 15 13.30 -17.29 -18.01
C TYR A 15 12.31 -18.46 -17.97
N VAL A 16 12.54 -19.41 -17.08
CA VAL A 16 11.53 -20.41 -16.69
C VAL A 16 11.33 -20.26 -15.19
N ASN A 17 10.10 -19.88 -14.82
CA ASN A 17 9.60 -19.78 -13.46
C ASN A 17 10.05 -20.97 -12.60
N ARG A 18 10.90 -20.70 -11.60
CA ARG A 18 11.04 -21.44 -10.33
C ARG A 18 12.00 -20.69 -9.40
N ASN A 19 11.50 -20.38 -8.21
CA ASN A 19 12.14 -19.65 -7.13
C ASN A 19 13.61 -20.05 -6.86
N ILE A 20 14.49 -19.06 -6.70
CA ILE A 20 15.78 -19.25 -6.03
C ILE A 20 15.74 -18.48 -4.71
N TYR A 21 15.80 -19.23 -3.61
CA TYR A 21 16.22 -18.73 -2.31
C TYR A 21 17.76 -18.67 -2.31
N ILE A 22 18.33 -17.48 -2.08
CA ILE A 22 19.77 -17.36 -1.83
C ILE A 22 19.99 -17.64 -0.34
N SER A 23 20.36 -18.87 -0.03
CA SER A 23 20.98 -19.24 1.24
C SER A 23 22.49 -19.20 1.05
N ILE A 24 23.15 -18.19 1.62
CA ILE A 24 24.61 -18.21 1.73
C ILE A 24 24.96 -19.04 2.97
N SER A 25 25.10 -20.35 2.78
CA SER A 25 25.78 -21.21 3.74
C SER A 25 27.23 -21.41 3.29
N ARG A 26 28.19 -21.05 4.15
CA ARG A 26 29.60 -21.41 3.96
C ARG A 26 29.71 -22.93 4.17
N GLY A 27 29.90 -23.67 3.08
CA GLY A 27 30.07 -25.12 3.10
C GLY A 27 31.32 -25.54 2.35
N TYR A 28 32.24 -26.18 3.08
CA TYR A 28 33.40 -26.91 2.60
C TYR A 28 33.06 -27.85 1.44
N GLN A 29 33.99 -27.97 0.48
CA GLN A 29 33.90 -28.88 -0.66
C GLN A 29 33.88 -30.34 -0.23
N GLY A 30 32.94 -31.11 -0.79
CA GLY A 30 32.94 -32.57 -0.78
C GLY A 30 32.14 -33.09 -1.97
N ILE A 31 32.85 -33.64 -2.96
CA ILE A 31 32.30 -34.22 -4.19
C ILE A 31 31.83 -35.65 -3.87
N LEU A 32 30.57 -35.98 -4.20
CA LEU A 32 30.12 -37.36 -4.38
C LEU A 32 29.27 -37.46 -5.66
N THR A 33 29.82 -38.13 -6.67
CA THR A 33 29.16 -38.55 -7.91
C THR A 33 28.32 -39.81 -7.67
N ALA A 34 27.09 -39.85 -8.18
CA ALA A 34 26.31 -41.08 -8.29
C ALA A 34 25.72 -41.22 -9.70
N SER A 35 26.24 -42.20 -10.43
CA SER A 35 25.72 -42.75 -11.68
C SER A 35 24.61 -43.76 -11.40
N GLY A 36 23.44 -43.65 -12.03
CA GLY A 36 22.43 -44.71 -12.02
C GLY A 36 21.12 -44.32 -12.71
N ARG A 37 20.81 -44.99 -13.83
CA ARG A 37 19.50 -44.92 -14.51
C ARG A 37 18.41 -45.45 -13.58
N CYS A 38 17.38 -44.65 -13.30
CA CYS A 38 16.23 -45.10 -12.51
C CYS A 38 15.01 -45.34 -13.42
N GLN A 39 14.49 -46.57 -13.37
CA GLN A 39 13.30 -47.05 -14.07
C GLN A 39 12.04 -46.40 -13.51
N THR A 40 11.30 -45.70 -14.35
CA THR A 40 9.99 -45.08 -14.05
C THR A 40 8.85 -46.10 -14.20
N SER A 41 8.49 -46.84 -13.14
CA SER A 41 7.18 -47.54 -13.14
C SER A 41 6.62 -47.99 -11.78
N LYS A 42 7.24 -47.66 -10.63
CA LYS A 42 6.70 -48.07 -9.31
C LYS A 42 6.21 -46.94 -8.37
N TRP A 43 6.26 -45.68 -8.79
CA TRP A 43 5.83 -44.54 -7.94
C TRP A 43 4.42 -43.98 -8.24
N ILE A 44 3.71 -44.50 -9.24
CA ILE A 44 2.40 -43.93 -9.66
C ILE A 44 1.19 -44.63 -9.02
N LYS A 45 1.37 -45.74 -8.30
CA LYS A 45 0.24 -46.53 -7.74
C LYS A 45 0.06 -46.50 -6.22
N ARG A 46 0.54 -45.44 -5.53
CA ARG A 46 0.28 -45.26 -4.08
C ARG A 46 -0.47 -43.97 -3.71
N PHE A 47 -1.09 -43.31 -4.70
CA PHE A 47 -1.87 -42.08 -4.50
C PHE A 47 -3.39 -42.23 -4.72
N ASN A 48 -3.91 -43.46 -4.80
CA ASN A 48 -5.35 -43.72 -4.88
C ASN A 48 -5.77 -44.79 -3.88
N SER A 49 -5.93 -44.39 -2.61
CA SER A 49 -6.81 -45.08 -1.66
C SER A 49 -7.21 -44.08 -0.59
N GLY A 50 -8.51 -43.82 -0.49
CA GLY A 50 -9.09 -42.74 0.28
C GLY A 50 -8.86 -42.85 1.79
N THR A 51 -8.55 -41.69 2.37
CA THR A 51 -8.91 -41.27 3.73
C THR A 51 -8.79 -39.75 3.75
N THR A 52 -9.89 -39.08 4.07
CA THR A 52 -10.02 -37.64 4.32
C THR A 52 -8.94 -37.15 5.30
N LEU A 53 -7.99 -36.37 4.79
CA LEU A 53 -7.00 -35.64 5.58
C LEU A 53 -7.06 -34.16 5.20
N SER A 54 -7.22 -33.34 6.22
CA SER A 54 -7.43 -31.89 6.24
C SER A 54 -6.47 -31.09 5.35
N ASN A 55 -7.05 -30.17 4.56
CA ASN A 55 -6.40 -29.18 3.69
C ASN A 55 -5.60 -28.08 4.43
N ASN A 56 -4.80 -28.42 5.44
CA ASN A 56 -3.85 -27.46 6.03
C ASN A 56 -2.51 -27.47 5.29
N ARG A 57 -2.50 -26.85 4.11
CA ARG A 57 -1.29 -26.26 3.51
C ARG A 57 -1.49 -24.75 3.48
N ILE A 58 -0.95 -24.07 4.50
CA ILE A 58 -0.87 -22.61 4.55
C ILE A 58 0.16 -22.19 3.50
N TYR A 59 -0.32 -21.77 2.33
CA TYR A 59 0.49 -21.07 1.33
C TYR A 59 0.56 -19.58 1.72
N MET A 60 1.77 -19.07 1.97
CA MET A 60 2.10 -17.65 2.12
C MET A 60 2.07 -16.92 0.75
N GLY A 61 1.03 -17.13 -0.07
CA GLY A 61 1.03 -16.63 -1.45
C GLY A 61 -0.33 -16.28 -2.05
N ASP A 62 -1.38 -17.07 -1.78
CA ASP A 62 -2.62 -16.96 -2.57
C ASP A 62 -3.85 -16.46 -1.79
N ASN A 63 -3.74 -16.26 -0.46
CA ASN A 63 -4.90 -16.01 0.42
C ASN A 63 -4.83 -14.72 1.25
N ILE A 64 -3.85 -13.83 1.02
CA ILE A 64 -3.78 -12.57 1.77
C ILE A 64 -4.59 -11.52 1.00
N VAL A 65 -5.86 -11.36 1.36
CA VAL A 65 -6.72 -10.28 0.84
C VAL A 65 -6.16 -8.95 1.31
N ASN A 66 -5.46 -8.26 0.41
CA ASN A 66 -5.03 -6.89 0.62
C ASN A 66 -5.95 -5.98 -0.20
N PHE A 67 -7.07 -5.58 0.40
CA PHE A 67 -8.13 -4.79 -0.25
C PHE A 67 -7.59 -3.65 -1.13
N TYR A 68 -6.79 -2.74 -0.56
CA TYR A 68 -6.16 -1.63 -1.29
C TYR A 68 -4.92 -1.98 -2.12
N ALA A 69 -4.52 -3.25 -2.20
CA ALA A 69 -3.51 -3.70 -3.15
C ALA A 69 -4.12 -4.17 -4.48
N GLY A 70 -5.44 -4.36 -4.52
CA GLY A 70 -6.13 -4.97 -5.66
C GLY A 70 -6.01 -6.49 -5.65
N GLN A 71 -7.11 -7.17 -5.99
CA GLN A 71 -7.14 -8.63 -6.17
C GLN A 71 -7.93 -8.98 -7.44
N PRO A 72 -7.27 -9.50 -8.48
CA PRO A 72 -5.82 -9.51 -8.70
C PRO A 72 -5.24 -8.09 -8.85
N PRO A 73 -3.92 -7.87 -8.67
CA PRO A 73 -3.30 -6.55 -8.83
C PRO A 73 -3.13 -6.14 -10.30
N LEU A 74 -3.18 -4.83 -10.57
CA LEU A 74 -2.83 -4.27 -11.89
C LEU A 74 -1.37 -4.56 -12.25
N ASN A 75 -1.10 -4.99 -13.49
CA ASN A 75 0.26 -5.05 -14.01
C ASN A 75 0.82 -3.63 -14.16
N ARG A 76 1.77 -3.25 -13.31
CA ARG A 76 2.27 -1.87 -13.22
C ARG A 76 3.20 -1.43 -14.35
N VAL A 77 3.74 -2.38 -15.11
CA VAL A 77 4.61 -2.18 -16.29
C VAL A 77 5.71 -1.10 -16.08
N ALA A 78 6.36 -1.12 -14.91
CA ALA A 78 7.20 0.00 -14.45
C ALA A 78 8.38 0.30 -15.38
N PHE A 79 8.89 -0.71 -16.08
CA PHE A 79 9.98 -0.58 -17.04
C PHE A 79 9.60 0.22 -18.31
N GLN A 80 8.32 0.53 -18.56
CA GLN A 80 7.93 1.39 -19.68
C GLN A 80 7.82 2.87 -19.31
N ARG A 81 7.78 3.22 -18.02
CA ARG A 81 7.44 4.57 -17.54
C ARG A 81 8.35 5.67 -18.09
N HIS A 82 9.62 5.37 -18.31
CA HIS A 82 10.61 6.30 -18.84
C HIS A 82 10.55 6.48 -20.37
N CYS A 83 9.78 5.66 -21.08
CA CYS A 83 9.67 5.68 -22.53
C CYS A 83 8.40 6.45 -22.96
N PRO A 84 8.53 7.72 -23.40
CA PRO A 84 7.38 8.54 -23.75
C PRO A 84 6.58 7.95 -24.92
N GLU A 85 7.24 7.28 -25.87
CA GLU A 85 6.58 6.65 -27.01
C GLU A 85 5.61 5.55 -26.55
N LYS A 86 6.05 4.66 -25.67
CA LYS A 86 5.22 3.56 -25.14
C LYS A 86 4.07 4.09 -24.29
N VAL A 87 4.36 5.00 -23.35
CA VAL A 87 3.31 5.53 -22.47
C VAL A 87 2.28 6.35 -23.25
N ASN A 88 2.70 7.15 -24.23
CA ASN A 88 1.76 7.90 -25.07
C ASN A 88 0.98 7.00 -26.03
N ALA A 89 1.54 5.88 -26.49
CA ALA A 89 0.79 4.89 -27.25
C ALA A 89 -0.35 4.30 -26.42
N HIS A 90 -0.08 3.93 -25.15
CA HIS A 90 -1.12 3.52 -24.21
C HIS A 90 -2.14 4.63 -23.97
N LEU A 91 -1.69 5.87 -23.74
CA LEU A 91 -2.57 7.01 -23.50
C LEU A 91 -3.54 7.29 -24.67
N LYS A 92 -3.17 6.93 -25.91
CA LYS A 92 -3.98 7.13 -27.11
C LYS A 92 -4.87 5.93 -27.46
N HIS A 93 -4.70 4.80 -26.77
CA HIS A 93 -5.47 3.59 -27.04
C HIS A 93 -6.94 3.72 -26.59
N GLN A 94 -7.88 3.16 -27.35
CA GLN A 94 -9.32 3.28 -27.09
C GLN A 94 -9.80 2.56 -25.80
N SER A 95 -9.08 1.52 -25.38
CA SER A 95 -9.38 0.79 -24.14
C SER A 95 -8.89 1.53 -22.89
N THR A 96 -8.18 2.64 -23.05
CA THR A 96 -7.62 3.39 -21.94
C THR A 96 -8.70 3.99 -21.06
N ARG A 97 -8.48 3.92 -19.74
CA ARG A 97 -9.39 4.41 -18.72
C ARG A 97 -8.70 5.39 -17.79
N PHE A 98 -9.44 6.40 -17.36
CA PHE A 98 -8.97 7.47 -16.51
C PHE A 98 -9.72 7.46 -15.19
N ILE A 99 -8.97 7.57 -14.10
CA ILE A 99 -9.49 7.92 -12.77
C ILE A 99 -9.22 9.40 -12.58
N VAL A 100 -10.28 10.18 -12.41
CA VAL A 100 -10.17 11.63 -12.22
C VAL A 100 -10.26 11.95 -10.74
N PHE A 101 -9.41 12.87 -10.29
CA PHE A 101 -9.43 13.41 -8.93
C PHE A 101 -9.63 14.92 -8.97
N LYS A 102 -10.26 15.49 -7.95
CA LYS A 102 -10.31 16.94 -7.71
C LYS A 102 -10.15 17.18 -6.22
N ASP A 103 -9.20 18.02 -5.84
CA ASP A 103 -8.80 18.23 -4.43
C ASP A 103 -8.51 16.91 -3.71
N PHE A 104 -7.92 15.98 -4.47
CA PHE A 104 -7.63 14.60 -4.09
C PHE A 104 -8.84 13.69 -3.83
N GLU A 105 -10.05 14.15 -4.12
CA GLU A 105 -11.27 13.36 -4.05
C GLU A 105 -11.55 12.66 -5.39
N PRO A 106 -11.84 11.34 -5.41
CA PRO A 106 -12.10 10.61 -6.64
C PRO A 106 -13.44 10.98 -7.27
N LEU A 107 -13.50 10.97 -8.59
CA LEU A 107 -14.77 10.97 -9.34
C LEU A 107 -15.45 9.60 -9.21
N VAL A 108 -16.68 9.59 -8.72
CA VAL A 108 -17.50 8.39 -8.51
C VAL A 108 -18.87 8.55 -9.17
N HIS A 109 -19.61 7.46 -9.33
CA HIS A 109 -20.97 7.53 -9.86
C HIS A 109 -21.91 8.31 -8.92
N GLN A 110 -22.82 9.11 -9.50
CA GLN A 110 -23.77 9.92 -8.73
C GLN A 110 -24.76 9.06 -7.92
N GLU A 111 -25.17 7.92 -8.48
CA GLU A 111 -26.13 7.00 -7.86
C GLU A 111 -25.48 6.05 -6.84
N ASP A 112 -24.17 5.82 -6.95
CA ASP A 112 -23.44 4.85 -6.14
C ASP A 112 -22.00 5.30 -5.90
N THR A 113 -21.73 5.93 -4.75
CA THR A 113 -20.39 6.44 -4.42
C THR A 113 -19.37 5.35 -4.14
N SER A 114 -19.77 4.07 -4.09
CA SER A 114 -18.84 2.94 -3.99
C SER A 114 -18.18 2.61 -5.33
N LYS A 115 -18.70 3.12 -6.45
CA LYS A 115 -18.17 2.84 -7.79
C LYS A 115 -17.38 4.03 -8.34
N PRO A 116 -16.08 3.87 -8.66
CA PRO A 116 -15.35 4.91 -9.37
C PRO A 116 -15.92 5.10 -10.77
N LEU A 117 -16.02 6.35 -11.22
CA LEU A 117 -16.46 6.66 -12.58
C LEU A 117 -15.23 6.70 -13.50
N TYR A 118 -14.97 5.59 -14.20
CA TYR A 118 -13.90 5.53 -15.19
C TYR A 118 -14.29 6.27 -16.47
N LEU A 119 -13.43 7.19 -16.90
CA LEU A 119 -13.63 7.94 -18.14
C LEU A 119 -12.74 7.42 -19.25
N ASP A 120 -13.17 7.63 -20.50
CA ASP A 120 -12.29 7.51 -21.66
C ASP A 120 -11.52 8.82 -21.91
N ARG A 121 -10.63 8.81 -22.91
CA ARG A 121 -9.80 9.95 -23.27
C ARG A 121 -10.61 11.19 -23.64
N THR A 122 -11.73 11.03 -24.34
CA THR A 122 -12.50 12.15 -24.92
C THR A 122 -13.03 13.08 -23.83
N HIS A 123 -13.33 12.54 -22.66
CA HIS A 123 -13.82 13.30 -21.51
C HIS A 123 -12.73 14.07 -20.76
N VAL A 124 -11.45 13.71 -20.93
CA VAL A 124 -10.32 14.31 -20.19
C VAL A 124 -9.30 14.99 -21.09
N ASP A 125 -9.58 15.09 -22.40
CA ASP A 125 -8.63 15.59 -23.39
C ASP A 125 -8.15 17.02 -23.09
N GLN A 126 -9.05 17.86 -22.54
CA GLN A 126 -8.72 19.22 -22.08
C GLN A 126 -7.70 19.24 -20.92
N LEU A 127 -7.69 18.22 -20.08
CA LEU A 127 -6.74 18.11 -18.96
C LEU A 127 -5.41 17.53 -19.43
N ILE A 128 -5.43 16.53 -20.30
CA ILE A 128 -4.23 15.76 -20.66
C ILE A 128 -3.46 16.35 -21.86
N GLY A 129 -4.15 16.97 -22.82
CA GLY A 129 -3.58 17.45 -24.08
C GLY A 129 -2.77 16.37 -24.81
N GLU A 130 -1.57 16.71 -25.27
CA GLU A 130 -0.66 15.80 -25.97
C GLU A 130 -0.10 14.65 -25.10
N GLY A 131 -0.34 14.67 -23.79
CA GLY A 131 0.13 13.65 -22.86
C GLY A 131 1.50 13.96 -22.26
N PHE A 132 2.45 13.05 -22.44
CA PHE A 132 3.80 13.14 -21.87
C PHE A 132 4.82 13.66 -22.89
N GLY A 133 5.67 14.59 -22.46
CA GLY A 133 6.72 15.16 -23.29
C GLY A 133 7.92 14.23 -23.48
N SER A 134 8.71 14.54 -24.51
CA SER A 134 9.98 13.90 -24.86
C SER A 134 11.01 14.95 -25.26
N ALA A 135 12.29 14.59 -25.29
CA ALA A 135 13.33 15.50 -25.78
C ALA A 135 13.20 15.71 -27.30
N PRO A 136 13.51 16.90 -27.82
CA PRO A 136 13.62 17.12 -29.26
C PRO A 136 14.62 16.16 -29.93
N ALA A 137 14.39 15.83 -31.21
CA ALA A 137 15.32 15.02 -31.98
C ALA A 137 16.73 15.66 -32.00
N GLY A 138 17.77 14.83 -31.84
CA GLY A 138 19.16 15.28 -31.79
C GLY A 138 19.62 15.87 -30.45
N SER A 139 18.78 15.81 -29.40
CA SER A 139 19.15 16.24 -28.05
C SER A 139 20.29 15.42 -27.44
N SER A 140 21.05 16.02 -26.50
CA SER A 140 22.06 15.30 -25.73
C SER A 140 21.44 14.23 -24.83
N LEU A 141 22.25 13.29 -24.35
CA LEU A 141 21.78 12.24 -23.44
C LEU A 141 21.20 12.81 -22.13
N GLU A 142 21.79 13.88 -21.62
CA GLU A 142 21.31 14.60 -20.44
C GLU A 142 19.93 15.20 -20.68
N ALA A 143 19.74 15.83 -21.83
CA ALA A 143 18.45 16.38 -22.23
C ALA A 143 17.40 15.29 -22.45
N ILE A 144 17.77 14.13 -23.01
CA ILE A 144 16.89 12.96 -23.12
C ILE A 144 16.44 12.48 -21.74
N LYS A 145 17.38 12.26 -20.81
CA LYS A 145 17.07 11.84 -19.43
C LYS A 145 16.24 12.84 -18.65
N ALA A 146 16.48 14.14 -18.86
CA ALA A 146 15.68 15.21 -18.30
C ALA A 146 14.27 15.30 -18.94
N ASN A 147 14.02 14.58 -20.04
CA ASN A 147 12.76 14.60 -20.74
C ASN A 147 12.04 13.23 -20.85
N GLU A 148 12.36 12.26 -20.00
CA GLU A 148 11.72 10.93 -20.00
C GLU A 148 10.27 10.97 -19.49
N SER A 149 9.30 10.92 -20.43
CA SER A 149 7.86 10.94 -20.16
C SER A 149 7.46 12.11 -19.25
N THR A 150 7.77 13.33 -19.68
CA THR A 150 7.64 14.51 -18.82
C THR A 150 6.21 15.01 -18.69
N ARG A 151 5.93 15.64 -17.55
CA ARG A 151 4.76 16.50 -17.37
C ARG A 151 5.21 17.80 -16.71
N LEU A 152 5.04 18.92 -17.43
CA LEU A 152 5.48 20.24 -16.98
C LEU A 152 4.61 20.78 -15.83
N PRO A 153 5.14 21.68 -14.97
CA PRO A 153 4.43 22.15 -13.77
C PRO A 153 3.14 22.92 -14.06
N SER A 154 3.02 23.52 -15.23
CA SER A 154 1.84 24.27 -15.67
C SER A 154 0.69 23.38 -16.13
N LEU A 155 0.94 22.08 -16.29
CA LEU A 155 -0.05 21.12 -16.76
C LEU A 155 -0.61 20.33 -15.58
N PRO A 156 -1.89 19.92 -15.64
CA PRO A 156 -2.46 19.04 -14.62
C PRO A 156 -1.68 17.74 -14.48
N ALA A 157 -1.62 17.20 -13.25
CA ALA A 157 -0.92 15.97 -12.98
C ALA A 157 -1.56 14.82 -13.76
N LEU A 158 -0.72 14.00 -14.42
CA LEU A 158 -1.12 12.83 -15.18
C LEU A 158 -0.16 11.70 -14.83
N VAL A 159 -0.72 10.55 -14.44
CA VAL A 159 0.05 9.42 -13.91
C VAL A 159 -0.35 8.15 -14.64
N PHE A 160 0.62 7.40 -15.16
CA PHE A 160 0.40 6.06 -15.70
C PHE A 160 0.40 5.03 -14.56
N LEU A 161 -0.70 4.31 -14.37
CA LEU A 161 -0.85 3.34 -13.27
C LEU A 161 -0.34 1.94 -13.66
N GLY A 162 -0.63 1.53 -14.90
CA GLY A 162 -0.32 0.22 -15.43
C GLY A 162 -1.33 -0.22 -16.48
N ILE A 163 -1.35 -1.51 -16.77
CA ILE A 163 -2.18 -2.14 -17.79
C ILE A 163 -2.93 -3.30 -17.14
N ASP A 164 -4.23 -3.36 -17.35
CA ASP A 164 -5.02 -4.55 -17.10
C ASP A 164 -4.88 -5.46 -18.30
N ASP A 165 -3.94 -6.38 -18.20
CA ASP A 165 -3.63 -7.40 -19.20
C ASP A 165 -4.20 -8.75 -18.80
N ARG A 166 -5.33 -8.83 -18.09
CA ARG A 166 -5.92 -10.12 -17.72
C ARG A 166 -6.84 -10.66 -18.82
N GLU A 167 -6.88 -11.98 -18.98
CA GLU A 167 -7.93 -12.63 -19.78
C GLU A 167 -9.28 -12.67 -19.04
N ASN A 168 -9.23 -12.80 -17.71
CA ASN A 168 -10.39 -12.92 -16.84
C ASN A 168 -10.18 -12.05 -15.58
N SER A 169 -11.20 -11.27 -15.21
CA SER A 169 -11.18 -10.36 -14.06
C SER A 169 -10.95 -11.06 -12.71
N ILE A 170 -11.20 -12.37 -12.61
CA ILE A 170 -11.09 -13.14 -11.36
C ILE A 170 -9.67 -13.67 -11.14
N THR A 171 -8.92 -13.95 -12.21
CA THR A 171 -7.59 -14.57 -12.13
C THR A 171 -6.49 -13.56 -12.41
N ASN A 172 -5.35 -13.66 -11.73
CA ASN A 172 -4.15 -12.88 -12.09
C ASN A 172 -3.42 -13.46 -13.33
N ALA A 173 -4.11 -14.22 -14.16
CA ALA A 173 -3.54 -14.84 -15.35
C ALA A 173 -3.52 -13.79 -16.48
N SER A 174 -2.31 -13.40 -16.88
CA SER A 174 -2.08 -12.58 -18.06
C SER A 174 -1.93 -13.50 -19.29
N PRO A 175 -2.58 -13.19 -20.44
CA PRO A 175 -2.33 -13.82 -21.73
C PRO A 175 -0.99 -13.41 -22.33
N ALA A 176 -0.29 -12.43 -21.73
CA ALA A 176 0.86 -11.80 -22.36
C ALA A 176 1.99 -12.82 -22.57
N VAL A 177 2.16 -13.25 -23.82
CA VAL A 177 3.33 -14.01 -24.26
C VAL A 177 4.54 -13.06 -24.40
N ASP A 178 4.29 -11.80 -24.75
CA ASP A 178 5.27 -10.71 -24.74
C ASP A 178 5.06 -9.77 -23.56
N HIS A 179 5.74 -10.05 -22.45
CA HIS A 179 5.70 -9.21 -21.25
C HIS A 179 6.29 -7.81 -21.47
N LEU A 180 7.01 -7.54 -22.56
CA LEU A 180 7.54 -6.20 -22.85
C LEU A 180 6.50 -5.28 -23.47
N ASN A 181 5.41 -5.83 -24.03
CA ASN A 181 4.31 -5.12 -24.67
C ASN A 181 2.96 -5.78 -24.32
N PRO A 182 2.58 -5.79 -23.03
CA PRO A 182 1.32 -6.38 -22.61
C PRO A 182 0.14 -5.68 -23.30
N GLN A 183 -0.85 -6.47 -23.70
CA GLN A 183 -2.07 -6.02 -24.36
C GLN A 183 -3.18 -5.91 -23.32
N GLY A 184 -3.98 -4.84 -23.34
CA GLY A 184 -5.00 -4.64 -22.33
C GLY A 184 -5.54 -3.21 -22.24
N ALA A 185 -6.28 -2.94 -21.17
CA ALA A 185 -6.74 -1.59 -20.84
C ALA A 185 -5.67 -0.87 -20.01
N ALA A 186 -5.11 0.23 -20.53
CA ALA A 186 -4.22 1.07 -19.75
C ALA A 186 -5.02 1.96 -18.79
N TYR A 187 -4.52 2.11 -17.56
CA TYR A 187 -5.13 2.98 -16.56
C TYR A 187 -4.23 4.18 -16.27
N PHE A 188 -4.84 5.36 -16.25
CA PHE A 188 -4.20 6.61 -15.86
C PHE A 188 -4.98 7.29 -14.74
N ALA A 189 -4.28 8.05 -13.90
CA ALA A 189 -4.89 8.99 -12.97
C ALA A 189 -4.62 10.42 -13.43
N VAL A 190 -5.63 11.29 -13.34
CA VAL A 190 -5.51 12.71 -13.72
C VAL A 190 -6.08 13.60 -12.62
N ASP A 191 -5.40 14.71 -12.35
CA ASP A 191 -5.84 15.72 -11.39
C ASP A 191 -6.58 16.85 -12.12
N ALA A 192 -7.87 17.05 -11.82
CA ALA A 192 -8.70 18.12 -12.34
C ALA A 192 -8.74 19.35 -11.40
N THR A 193 -7.99 19.35 -10.29
CA THR A 193 -7.95 20.45 -9.33
C THR A 193 -7.63 21.78 -10.02
N GLY A 194 -8.43 22.81 -9.73
CA GLY A 194 -8.28 24.15 -10.31
C GLY A 194 -8.71 24.28 -11.78
N ASN A 195 -9.29 23.24 -12.38
CA ASN A 195 -9.85 23.28 -13.73
C ASN A 195 -11.38 23.14 -13.67
N GLU A 196 -12.09 23.76 -14.62
CA GLU A 196 -13.51 23.48 -14.81
C GLU A 196 -13.69 22.04 -15.28
N PHE A 197 -14.58 21.31 -14.61
CA PHE A 197 -14.94 19.94 -14.95
C PHE A 197 -16.45 19.81 -14.83
N LYS A 198 -17.10 19.05 -15.72
CA LYS A 198 -18.56 18.92 -15.78
C LYS A 198 -18.98 17.52 -15.34
N GLU A 199 -18.70 17.16 -14.10
CA GLU A 199 -18.99 15.84 -13.53
C GLU A 199 -20.47 15.43 -13.66
N ASP A 200 -21.41 16.34 -13.42
CA ASP A 200 -22.85 16.06 -13.48
C ASP A 200 -23.29 15.61 -14.88
N ALA A 201 -22.72 16.21 -15.93
CA ALA A 201 -23.02 15.84 -17.32
C ALA A 201 -22.50 14.43 -17.68
N LEU A 202 -21.61 13.87 -16.87
CA LEU A 202 -21.06 12.52 -16.99
C LEU A 202 -21.73 11.52 -16.03
N GLY A 203 -22.75 11.95 -15.27
CA GLY A 203 -23.37 11.14 -14.21
C GLY A 203 -22.44 10.90 -13.02
N GLY A 204 -21.46 11.78 -12.82
CA GLY A 204 -20.46 11.69 -11.76
C GLY A 204 -20.64 12.71 -10.66
N GLN A 205 -20.02 12.43 -9.51
CA GLN A 205 -19.85 13.37 -8.40
C GLN A 205 -18.48 13.16 -7.75
N TRP A 206 -17.98 14.15 -7.00
CA TRP A 206 -16.76 13.98 -6.20
C TRP A 206 -17.10 13.22 -4.91
N GLY A 207 -16.59 11.99 -4.82
CA GLY A 207 -16.77 11.14 -3.64
C GLY A 207 -15.69 11.43 -2.60
N ASN A 208 -16.01 11.35 -1.31
CA ASN A 208 -14.97 11.41 -0.29
C ASN A 208 -14.08 10.17 -0.37
N ALA A 209 -12.77 10.37 -0.40
CA ALA A 209 -11.76 9.37 -0.70
C ALA A 209 -11.80 8.18 0.27
N ARG A 210 -12.02 8.44 1.56
CA ARG A 210 -12.10 7.38 2.59
C ARG A 210 -13.43 6.64 2.53
N LEU A 211 -14.54 7.37 2.40
CA LEU A 211 -15.88 6.80 2.24
C LEU A 211 -15.98 5.91 1.00
N SER A 212 -15.72 6.50 -0.16
CA SER A 212 -15.82 5.83 -1.45
C SER A 212 -14.79 4.70 -1.55
N GLY A 213 -13.52 4.99 -1.25
CA GLY A 213 -12.46 3.99 -1.35
C GLY A 213 -12.67 2.79 -0.43
N GLY A 214 -13.27 2.97 0.75
CA GLY A 214 -13.57 1.88 1.69
C GLY A 214 -14.78 1.01 1.28
N ALA A 215 -15.63 1.52 0.38
CA ALA A 215 -16.82 0.82 -0.13
C ALA A 215 -16.62 0.21 -1.52
N MET A 216 -15.54 0.56 -2.22
CA MET A 216 -15.19 0.02 -3.53
C MET A 216 -15.02 -1.51 -3.51
N GLU A 217 -15.22 -2.14 -4.67
CA GLU A 217 -14.77 -3.52 -4.88
C GLU A 217 -13.23 -3.61 -4.84
N ALA A 218 -12.69 -4.77 -4.51
CA ALA A 218 -11.25 -4.92 -4.26
C ALA A 218 -10.36 -4.46 -5.43
N TRP A 219 -10.77 -4.75 -6.67
CA TRP A 219 -10.05 -4.28 -7.88
C TRP A 219 -9.99 -2.74 -7.96
N ASP A 220 -11.15 -2.11 -7.81
CA ASP A 220 -11.31 -0.65 -7.86
C ASP A 220 -10.56 0.02 -6.71
N ALA A 221 -10.64 -0.54 -5.50
CA ALA A 221 -9.91 -0.08 -4.33
C ALA A 221 -8.38 -0.13 -4.54
N GLY A 222 -7.87 -1.18 -5.18
CA GLY A 222 -6.46 -1.30 -5.54
C GLY A 222 -6.00 -0.21 -6.51
N LEU A 223 -6.77 0.00 -7.58
CA LEU A 223 -6.53 1.05 -8.57
C LEU A 223 -6.59 2.45 -7.94
N PHE A 224 -7.66 2.70 -7.18
CA PHE A 224 -7.88 3.94 -6.44
C PHE A 224 -6.72 4.21 -5.48
N SER A 225 -6.28 3.22 -4.71
CA SER A 225 -5.18 3.37 -3.74
C SER A 225 -3.89 3.83 -4.41
N GLN A 226 -3.50 3.17 -5.50
CA GLN A 226 -2.33 3.56 -6.27
C GLN A 226 -2.47 4.96 -6.87
N ALA A 227 -3.64 5.25 -7.47
CA ALA A 227 -3.93 6.53 -8.11
C ALA A 227 -3.91 7.69 -7.10
N ARG A 228 -4.65 7.55 -5.99
CA ARG A 228 -4.77 8.54 -4.92
C ARG A 228 -3.42 8.89 -4.32
N ALA A 229 -2.58 7.90 -4.03
CA ALA A 229 -1.24 8.13 -3.47
C ALA A 229 -0.33 8.91 -4.44
N LEU A 230 -0.39 8.60 -5.74
CA LEU A 230 0.44 9.27 -6.76
C LEU A 230 -0.05 10.67 -7.11
N ILE A 231 -1.37 10.88 -7.15
CA ILE A 231 -1.96 12.22 -7.32
C ILE A 231 -1.65 13.08 -6.10
N ASP A 232 -1.76 12.55 -4.88
CA ASP A 232 -1.35 13.24 -3.65
C ASP A 232 0.11 13.69 -3.72
N TRP A 233 0.99 12.74 -4.03
CA TRP A 233 2.42 13.00 -4.06
C TRP A 233 2.80 14.03 -5.13
N ASN A 234 2.26 13.92 -6.35
CA ASN A 234 2.50 14.92 -7.40
C ASN A 234 1.92 16.30 -7.02
N GLY A 235 0.78 16.34 -6.33
CA GLY A 235 0.12 17.57 -5.88
C GLY A 235 0.84 18.28 -4.73
N ARG A 236 1.42 17.54 -3.78
CA ARG A 236 2.12 18.11 -2.60
C ARG A 236 3.61 18.39 -2.85
N ASN A 237 4.27 17.66 -3.75
CA ASN A 237 5.71 17.77 -3.98
C ASN A 237 6.04 18.69 -5.17
N LYS A 238 5.51 19.93 -5.14
CA LYS A 238 5.66 20.94 -6.21
C LYS A 238 7.02 21.65 -6.22
N PHE A 239 7.78 21.55 -5.14
CA PHE A 239 9.10 22.18 -4.98
C PHE A 239 10.17 21.15 -4.63
N CYS A 240 11.40 21.44 -5.04
CA CYS A 240 12.56 20.57 -4.86
C CYS A 240 13.07 20.70 -3.42
N PRO A 241 13.09 19.62 -2.61
CA PRO A 241 13.57 19.69 -1.23
C PRO A 241 15.04 20.14 -1.09
N ALA A 242 15.84 19.94 -2.14
CA ALA A 242 17.25 20.30 -2.17
C ALA A 242 17.53 21.80 -2.36
N CYS A 243 16.64 22.54 -3.04
CA CYS A 243 16.94 23.94 -3.42
C CYS A 243 15.73 24.89 -3.50
N GLY A 244 14.52 24.39 -3.21
CA GLY A 244 13.27 25.16 -3.26
C GLY A 244 12.80 25.59 -4.65
N SER A 245 13.49 25.22 -5.74
CA SER A 245 12.98 25.47 -7.10
C SER A 245 11.75 24.59 -7.40
N PRO A 246 10.84 25.01 -8.29
CA PRO A 246 9.77 24.14 -8.75
C PRO A 246 10.29 22.79 -9.29
N THR A 247 9.44 21.77 -9.20
CA THR A 247 9.70 20.46 -9.79
C THR A 247 8.70 20.16 -10.90
N TYR A 248 9.08 19.27 -11.81
CA TYR A 248 8.21 18.74 -12.86
C TYR A 248 8.20 17.20 -12.77
N SER A 249 7.20 16.57 -13.39
CA SER A 249 7.07 15.12 -13.35
C SER A 249 7.89 14.46 -14.46
N LEU A 250 8.48 13.32 -14.14
CA LEU A 250 9.16 12.39 -15.02
C LEU A 250 8.55 11.00 -14.85
N TRP A 251 8.86 10.11 -15.78
CA TRP A 251 8.49 8.70 -15.71
C TRP A 251 6.98 8.52 -15.55
N ALA A 252 6.23 9.32 -16.29
CA ALA A 252 4.77 9.27 -16.33
C ALA A 252 4.12 9.36 -14.94
N GLY A 253 4.59 10.30 -14.10
CA GLY A 253 4.01 10.54 -12.77
C GLY A 253 4.77 9.90 -11.60
N TRP A 254 5.84 9.12 -11.86
CA TRP A 254 6.54 8.31 -10.85
C TRP A 254 7.89 8.88 -10.40
N LYS A 255 8.26 10.06 -10.89
CA LYS A 255 9.47 10.75 -10.49
C LYS A 255 9.26 12.26 -10.54
N ARG A 256 9.82 13.00 -9.60
CA ARG A 256 9.89 14.47 -9.62
C ARG A 256 11.33 14.87 -9.90
N ASN A 257 11.51 15.83 -10.80
CA ASN A 257 12.82 16.39 -11.10
C ASN A 257 12.82 17.91 -10.94
N CYS A 258 13.97 18.49 -10.59
CA CYS A 258 14.11 19.93 -10.40
C CYS A 258 14.14 20.65 -11.76
N THR A 259 13.40 21.76 -11.90
CA THR A 259 13.35 22.53 -13.17
C THR A 259 14.70 23.12 -13.59
N THR A 260 15.68 23.22 -12.68
CA THR A 260 17.08 23.58 -13.04
C THR A 260 17.73 22.60 -14.04
N ALA A 261 17.11 21.44 -14.31
CA ALA A 261 17.50 20.52 -15.37
C ALA A 261 17.02 20.91 -16.78
N LEU A 262 15.96 21.73 -16.88
CA LEU A 262 15.36 22.09 -18.17
C LEU A 262 15.94 23.40 -18.71
N HIS A 263 16.21 24.36 -17.84
CA HIS A 263 16.83 25.63 -18.19
C HIS A 263 17.57 26.20 -16.97
N SER A 264 18.51 27.10 -17.23
CA SER A 264 19.13 27.91 -16.17
C SER A 264 18.04 28.73 -15.49
N VAL A 265 17.81 28.47 -14.21
CA VAL A 265 16.93 29.29 -13.37
C VAL A 265 17.77 30.46 -12.86
N GLU A 266 17.30 31.69 -13.07
CA GLU A 266 18.04 32.89 -12.68
C GLU A 266 18.46 32.84 -11.21
N GLY A 267 19.72 33.17 -10.94
CA GLY A 267 20.30 33.13 -9.59
C GLY A 267 20.54 31.72 -9.03
N LYS A 268 20.28 30.63 -9.76
CA LYS A 268 20.46 29.26 -9.28
C LYS A 268 21.39 28.43 -10.16
N LYS A 269 22.38 27.81 -9.52
CA LYS A 269 23.23 26.77 -10.14
C LYS A 269 22.41 25.48 -10.36
N PRO A 270 22.84 24.57 -11.25
CA PRO A 270 22.23 23.26 -11.37
C PRO A 270 22.13 22.57 -10.00
N CYS A 271 20.91 22.14 -9.65
CA CYS A 271 20.65 21.57 -8.33
C CYS A 271 21.45 20.27 -8.13
N PHE A 272 21.98 20.05 -6.93
CA PHE A 272 22.69 18.80 -6.64
C PHE A 272 21.78 17.57 -6.72
N SER A 273 20.46 17.74 -6.59
CA SER A 273 19.47 16.67 -6.78
C SER A 273 19.49 16.08 -8.19
N LEU A 274 20.11 16.76 -9.15
CA LEU A 274 20.31 16.29 -10.52
C LEU A 274 21.48 15.30 -10.65
N ARG A 275 22.25 15.09 -9.59
CA ARG A 275 23.41 14.20 -9.54
C ARG A 275 23.15 13.07 -8.56
N GLY A 276 23.23 11.83 -9.02
CA GLY A 276 22.98 10.66 -8.19
C GLY A 276 21.49 10.38 -7.94
N LEU A 277 21.23 9.45 -7.02
CA LEU A 277 19.90 9.00 -6.65
C LEU A 277 19.47 9.68 -5.36
N HIS A 278 18.29 10.29 -5.36
CA HIS A 278 17.71 10.95 -4.18
C HIS A 278 16.31 10.41 -3.92
N ASN A 279 16.03 9.96 -2.71
CA ASN A 279 14.75 9.34 -2.34
C ASN A 279 13.55 10.28 -2.56
N PHE A 280 13.69 11.57 -2.27
CA PHE A 280 12.64 12.57 -2.44
C PHE A 280 12.25 12.82 -3.90
N ALA A 281 13.02 12.32 -4.87
CA ALA A 281 12.63 12.33 -6.27
C ALA A 281 11.58 11.26 -6.61
N TYR A 282 11.29 10.32 -5.70
CA TYR A 282 10.39 9.19 -5.89
C TYR A 282 9.17 9.27 -4.94
N PRO A 283 8.04 8.63 -5.30
CA PRO A 283 6.87 8.56 -4.44
C PRO A 283 7.22 8.03 -3.05
N ARG A 284 6.73 8.73 -2.03
CA ARG A 284 6.90 8.36 -0.63
C ARG A 284 5.93 7.23 -0.27
N THR A 285 6.36 6.30 0.55
CA THR A 285 5.50 5.30 1.19
C THR A 285 5.98 5.14 2.62
N ASP A 286 5.16 5.56 3.57
CA ASP A 286 5.51 5.54 4.99
C ASP A 286 5.07 4.20 5.62
N PRO A 287 6.01 3.37 6.10
CA PRO A 287 5.65 2.11 6.73
C PRO A 287 5.06 2.36 8.12
N VAL A 288 3.94 1.73 8.40
CA VAL A 288 3.20 1.81 9.66
C VAL A 288 2.96 0.39 10.15
N ILE A 289 3.48 0.03 11.31
CA ILE A 289 3.16 -1.26 11.94
C ILE A 289 1.76 -1.19 12.53
N ILE A 290 1.04 -2.31 12.47
CA ILE A 290 -0.25 -2.49 13.14
C ILE A 290 -0.31 -3.89 13.72
N MET A 291 -0.59 -4.00 15.01
CA MET A 291 -0.27 -5.21 15.76
C MET A 291 -1.42 -5.76 16.57
N GLY A 292 -1.71 -7.05 16.34
CA GLY A 292 -2.51 -7.86 17.25
C GLY A 292 -1.63 -8.42 18.36
N ILE A 293 -1.61 -7.76 19.52
CA ILE A 293 -0.82 -8.22 20.68
C ILE A 293 -1.65 -9.18 21.50
N LEU A 294 -1.17 -10.40 21.65
CA LEU A 294 -1.77 -11.44 22.47
C LEU A 294 -1.21 -11.37 23.89
N ASP A 295 -2.03 -11.73 24.87
CA ASP A 295 -1.54 -11.95 26.22
C ASP A 295 -0.60 -13.16 26.26
N SER A 296 0.06 -13.39 27.39
CA SER A 296 1.06 -14.45 27.47
C SER A 296 0.46 -15.85 27.26
N THR A 297 -0.80 -16.08 27.62
CA THR A 297 -1.51 -17.34 27.32
C THR A 297 -1.90 -17.45 25.85
N GLY A 298 -2.20 -16.33 25.19
CA GLY A 298 -2.67 -16.26 23.81
C GLY A 298 -4.20 -16.19 23.68
N ASP A 299 -4.92 -16.13 24.79
CA ASP A 299 -6.39 -16.21 24.84
C ASP A 299 -7.08 -14.84 24.75
N LYS A 300 -6.32 -13.77 25.00
CA LYS A 300 -6.80 -12.39 24.88
C LYS A 300 -5.93 -11.59 23.92
N MET A 301 -6.55 -10.59 23.30
CA MET A 301 -5.88 -9.60 22.46
C MET A 301 -6.01 -8.21 23.09
N LEU A 302 -4.91 -7.46 23.14
CA LEU A 302 -4.88 -6.06 23.52
C LEU A 302 -5.47 -5.23 22.39
N LEU A 303 -6.50 -4.44 22.69
CA LEU A 303 -7.06 -3.45 21.77
C LEU A 303 -7.11 -2.09 22.45
N GLY A 304 -6.86 -1.04 21.68
CA GLY A 304 -6.94 0.35 22.12
C GLY A 304 -8.03 1.12 21.39
N ARG A 305 -8.36 2.30 21.93
CA ARG A 305 -9.19 3.30 21.27
C ARG A 305 -8.68 4.71 21.50
N ASN A 306 -8.90 5.56 20.50
CA ASN A 306 -8.65 6.99 20.60
C ASN A 306 -9.96 7.76 20.91
N LYS A 307 -9.86 8.88 21.63
CA LYS A 307 -10.98 9.75 22.01
C LYS A 307 -11.82 10.24 20.83
N ALA A 308 -11.20 10.41 19.65
CA ALA A 308 -11.88 10.88 18.45
C ALA A 308 -12.74 9.79 17.76
N TRP A 309 -12.56 8.52 18.11
CA TRP A 309 -13.24 7.42 17.43
C TRP A 309 -14.71 7.30 17.87
N PRO A 310 -15.56 6.68 17.03
CA PRO A 310 -16.92 6.32 17.42
C PRO A 310 -16.92 5.58 18.75
N LYS A 311 -17.88 5.91 19.62
CA LYS A 311 -18.02 5.23 20.91
C LYS A 311 -18.14 3.72 20.69
N GLY A 312 -17.36 2.98 21.47
CA GLY A 312 -17.37 1.53 21.48
C GLY A 312 -16.54 0.85 20.39
N MET A 313 -15.84 1.63 19.55
CA MET A 313 -14.86 1.10 18.62
C MET A 313 -13.51 0.87 19.31
N TYR A 314 -12.99 -0.35 19.18
CA TYR A 314 -11.62 -0.72 19.58
C TYR A 314 -10.90 -1.34 18.38
N SER A 315 -9.58 -1.10 18.28
CA SER A 315 -8.73 -1.58 17.19
C SER A 315 -7.38 -2.07 17.73
N CYS A 316 -6.64 -2.80 16.90
CA CYS A 316 -5.20 -2.99 17.08
C CYS A 316 -4.49 -1.64 17.22
N LEU A 317 -3.43 -1.62 18.02
CA LEU A 317 -2.51 -0.49 18.12
C LEU A 317 -1.70 -0.37 16.82
N ALA A 318 -1.26 0.83 16.46
CA ALA A 318 -0.53 1.07 15.22
C ALA A 318 0.36 2.31 15.30
N GLY A 319 1.53 2.24 14.65
CA GLY A 319 2.59 3.23 14.78
C GLY A 319 3.49 3.36 13.57
N PHE A 320 4.07 4.55 13.37
CA PHE A 320 5.10 4.72 12.34
C PHE A 320 6.39 4.00 12.73
N ILE A 321 7.08 3.46 11.73
CA ILE A 321 8.42 2.90 11.93
C ILE A 321 9.44 4.03 11.90
N GLU A 322 10.36 4.06 12.85
CA GLU A 322 11.43 5.05 12.87
C GLU A 322 12.65 4.64 12.02
N PRO A 323 13.46 5.61 11.52
CA PRO A 323 14.67 5.32 10.79
C PRO A 323 15.64 4.42 11.59
N GLY A 324 15.92 3.23 11.05
CA GLY A 324 16.84 2.27 11.66
C GLY A 324 16.14 1.15 12.44
N GLU A 325 14.82 1.20 12.59
CA GLU A 325 14.05 0.14 13.26
C GLU A 325 13.71 -1.03 12.33
N SER A 326 13.70 -2.24 12.92
CA SER A 326 13.01 -3.39 12.34
C SER A 326 11.50 -3.32 12.61
N PHE A 327 10.71 -4.16 11.94
CA PHE A 327 9.27 -4.24 12.23
C PHE A 327 9.01 -4.72 13.66
N GLU A 328 9.84 -5.65 14.13
CA GLU A 328 9.77 -6.22 15.46
C GLU A 328 10.10 -5.19 16.54
N ASP A 329 11.09 -4.33 16.29
CA ASP A 329 11.47 -3.28 17.24
C ASP A 329 10.41 -2.19 17.30
N ALA A 330 9.88 -1.74 16.16
CA ALA A 330 8.79 -0.77 16.11
C ALA A 330 7.52 -1.29 16.82
N VAL A 331 7.16 -2.57 16.65
CA VAL A 331 6.05 -3.18 17.40
C VAL A 331 6.30 -3.16 18.91
N ARG A 332 7.53 -3.44 19.36
CA ARG A 332 7.85 -3.42 20.80
C ARG A 332 7.83 -2.00 21.36
N ARG A 333 8.38 -1.03 20.63
CA ARG A 333 8.41 0.38 21.01
C ARG A 333 6.99 0.92 21.13
N GLU A 334 6.19 0.82 20.06
CA GLU A 334 4.85 1.44 20.04
C GLU A 334 3.93 0.86 21.12
N VAL A 335 3.96 -0.45 21.34
CA VAL A 335 3.13 -1.10 22.37
C VAL A 335 3.58 -0.72 23.78
N LEU A 336 4.89 -0.51 23.98
CA LEU A 336 5.41 -0.02 25.25
C LEU A 336 5.00 1.44 25.48
N GLU A 337 5.10 2.30 24.46
CA GLU A 337 4.76 3.72 24.53
C GLU A 337 3.26 3.95 24.76
N GLU A 338 2.40 3.28 23.99
CA GLU A 338 0.96 3.53 24.06
C GLU A 338 0.25 2.80 25.22
N ALA A 339 0.72 1.61 25.57
CA ALA A 339 0.01 0.71 26.50
C ALA A 339 0.88 0.20 27.67
N GLY A 340 2.17 0.53 27.72
CA GLY A 340 3.08 0.09 28.77
C GLY A 340 3.34 -1.41 28.80
N ILE A 341 3.03 -2.14 27.71
CA ILE A 341 3.13 -3.60 27.65
C ILE A 341 4.45 -4.01 26.99
N GLU A 342 5.24 -4.83 27.67
CA GLU A 342 6.44 -5.42 27.07
C GLU A 342 6.07 -6.61 26.17
N VAL A 343 6.51 -6.56 24.91
CA VAL A 343 6.27 -7.60 23.90
C VAL A 343 7.53 -8.44 23.66
N GLY A 344 7.37 -9.76 23.64
CA GLY A 344 8.42 -10.74 23.35
C GLY A 344 8.52 -11.05 21.84
N PRO A 345 8.19 -12.28 21.40
CA PRO A 345 8.18 -12.64 19.98
C PRO A 345 7.20 -11.80 19.17
N VAL A 346 7.62 -11.41 17.96
CA VAL A 346 6.80 -10.67 16.97
C VAL A 346 6.86 -11.42 15.64
N ARG A 347 5.74 -11.47 14.92
CA ARG A 347 5.63 -12.10 13.59
C ARG A 347 4.80 -11.28 12.63
N TYR A 348 5.31 -11.15 11.42
CA TYR A 348 4.56 -10.62 10.29
C TYR A 348 3.33 -11.51 9.96
N SER A 349 2.24 -10.86 9.59
CA SER A 349 1.02 -11.47 9.05
C SER A 349 0.80 -11.09 7.59
N SER A 350 0.58 -9.80 7.33
CA SER A 350 0.19 -9.27 6.01
C SER A 350 0.55 -7.80 5.90
N SER A 351 0.35 -7.20 4.71
CA SER A 351 0.57 -5.76 4.51
C SER A 351 -0.46 -5.17 3.56
N GLN A 352 -0.97 -3.99 3.87
CA GLN A 352 -2.02 -3.34 3.11
C GLN A 352 -1.62 -1.89 2.78
N PRO A 353 -1.67 -1.47 1.51
CA PRO A 353 -1.55 -0.06 1.17
C PRO A 353 -2.67 0.76 1.84
N TRP A 354 -2.35 1.96 2.30
CA TRP A 354 -3.32 2.85 2.92
C TRP A 354 -3.16 4.27 2.35
N PRO A 355 -3.98 4.65 1.35
CA PRO A 355 -3.74 5.81 0.49
C PRO A 355 -4.20 7.14 1.13
N PHE A 356 -3.94 7.29 2.43
CA PHE A 356 -4.38 8.44 3.23
C PHE A 356 -3.25 8.98 4.12
N PRO A 357 -2.22 9.65 3.54
CA PRO A 357 -2.03 9.93 2.11
C PRO A 357 -1.26 8.83 1.35
N ALA A 358 -0.26 8.19 1.96
CA ALA A 358 0.61 7.21 1.30
C ALA A 358 1.31 6.27 2.30
N ASN A 359 0.55 5.56 3.13
CA ASN A 359 1.11 4.64 4.12
C ASN A 359 1.11 3.20 3.59
N LEU A 360 2.02 2.38 4.11
CA LEU A 360 1.97 0.93 3.97
C LEU A 360 1.77 0.33 5.37
N MET A 361 0.57 -0.17 5.63
CA MET A 361 0.25 -0.83 6.88
C MET A 361 0.89 -2.23 6.87
N VAL A 362 1.65 -2.54 7.90
CA VAL A 362 2.37 -3.81 8.10
C VAL A 362 1.76 -4.50 9.31
N GLY A 363 0.95 -5.52 9.06
CA GLY A 363 0.25 -6.29 10.06
C GLY A 363 1.18 -7.29 10.75
N CYS A 364 1.25 -7.22 12.08
CA CYS A 364 2.05 -8.12 12.91
C CYS A 364 1.21 -8.73 14.04
N PHE A 365 1.64 -9.88 14.54
CA PHE A 365 1.22 -10.42 15.83
C PHE A 365 2.39 -10.36 16.81
N GLY A 366 2.10 -10.06 18.07
CA GLY A 366 3.09 -10.11 19.14
C GLY A 366 2.54 -10.86 20.34
N ARG A 367 3.42 -11.33 21.23
CA ARG A 367 3.04 -11.93 22.51
C ARG A 367 3.60 -11.09 23.65
N ALA A 368 2.72 -10.61 24.53
CA ALA A 368 3.13 -9.90 25.74
C ALA A 368 3.87 -10.85 26.69
N LYS A 369 4.82 -10.30 27.45
CA LYS A 369 5.45 -11.03 28.56
C LYS A 369 4.40 -11.35 29.64
N ASP A 370 4.74 -12.25 30.56
CA ASP A 370 3.85 -12.58 31.69
C ASP A 370 3.64 -11.38 32.62
N GLY A 371 2.44 -11.27 33.20
CA GLY A 371 2.13 -10.34 34.30
C GLY A 371 2.07 -8.86 33.93
N GLN A 372 1.97 -8.51 32.64
CA GLN A 372 1.97 -7.12 32.18
C GLN A 372 0.69 -6.39 32.57
N LYS A 373 0.81 -5.09 32.89
CA LYS A 373 -0.30 -4.20 33.25
C LYS A 373 -0.37 -3.05 32.28
N ILE A 374 -1.58 -2.75 31.81
CA ILE A 374 -1.82 -1.65 30.87
C ILE A 374 -1.54 -0.31 31.58
N ARG A 375 -0.80 0.57 30.91
CA ARG A 375 -0.53 1.95 31.32
C ARG A 375 -0.68 2.88 30.11
N LEU A 376 -1.47 3.95 30.25
CA LEU A 376 -1.79 4.88 29.16
C LEU A 376 -1.16 6.27 29.36
N ASP A 377 -0.38 6.45 30.43
CA ASP A 377 0.21 7.72 30.85
C ASP A 377 1.55 8.05 30.18
N LEU A 378 2.16 7.07 29.49
CA LEU A 378 3.48 7.22 28.88
C LEU A 378 3.47 8.17 27.67
N ASP A 379 2.53 7.98 26.74
CA ASP A 379 2.39 8.83 25.55
C ASP A 379 1.03 9.55 25.44
N ASN A 380 0.05 9.15 26.27
CA ASN A 380 -1.28 9.79 26.36
C ASN A 380 -2.12 9.81 25.06
N GLU A 381 -1.73 9.07 24.02
CA GLU A 381 -2.48 8.99 22.76
C GLU A 381 -3.81 8.22 22.87
N LEU A 382 -3.83 7.14 23.66
CA LEU A 382 -5.01 6.30 23.83
C LEU A 382 -5.96 6.87 24.89
N GLU A 383 -7.26 6.79 24.61
CA GLU A 383 -8.30 7.05 25.61
C GLU A 383 -8.47 5.86 26.55
N ASP A 384 -8.45 4.65 26.01
CA ASP A 384 -8.64 3.39 26.73
C ASP A 384 -7.93 2.25 25.99
N ALA A 385 -7.46 1.23 26.72
CA ALA A 385 -6.95 -0.01 26.17
C ALA A 385 -7.26 -1.19 27.10
N GLN A 386 -7.68 -2.32 26.54
CA GLN A 386 -8.16 -3.46 27.31
C GLN A 386 -7.78 -4.80 26.65
N TRP A 387 -7.71 -5.85 27.47
CA TRP A 387 -7.55 -7.23 27.02
C TRP A 387 -8.91 -7.86 26.73
N PHE A 388 -9.18 -8.19 25.46
CA PHE A 388 -10.43 -8.82 25.05
C PHE A 388 -10.24 -10.31 24.73
N SER A 389 -11.11 -11.15 25.29
CA SER A 389 -11.07 -12.59 24.99
C SER A 389 -11.49 -12.86 23.55
N ARG A 390 -11.03 -14.00 23.04
CA ARG A 390 -11.45 -14.52 21.74
C ARG A 390 -12.97 -14.61 21.59
N SER A 391 -13.67 -15.04 22.65
CA SER A 391 -15.14 -15.13 22.64
C SER A 391 -15.81 -13.76 22.49
N THR A 392 -15.31 -12.72 23.18
CA THR A 392 -15.83 -11.36 23.07
C THR A 392 -15.68 -10.82 21.65
N ILE A 393 -14.50 -10.97 21.03
CA ILE A 393 -14.29 -10.52 19.65
C ILE A 393 -15.21 -11.26 18.68
N LYS A 394 -15.37 -12.59 18.83
CA LYS A 394 -16.30 -13.38 17.99
C LYS A 394 -17.75 -12.92 18.12
N THR A 395 -18.22 -12.65 19.33
CA THR A 395 -19.59 -12.17 19.57
C THR A 395 -19.83 -10.86 18.84
N ILE A 396 -18.88 -9.93 18.92
CA ILE A 396 -18.99 -8.64 18.23
C ILE A 396 -18.95 -8.83 16.72
N MET A 397 -18.04 -9.65 16.19
CA MET A 397 -18.00 -9.97 14.75
C MET A 397 -19.29 -10.57 14.21
N SER A 398 -20.05 -11.30 15.02
CA SER A 398 -21.33 -11.89 14.62
C SER A 398 -22.49 -10.88 14.57
N SER A 399 -22.30 -9.67 15.10
CA SER A 399 -23.27 -8.59 15.00
C SER A 399 -23.16 -7.88 13.64
N SER A 400 -24.29 -7.74 12.94
CA SER A 400 -24.38 -7.05 11.65
C SER A 400 -23.99 -5.57 11.68
N GLU A 401 -23.96 -4.96 12.86
CA GLU A 401 -23.62 -3.54 13.04
C GLU A 401 -22.16 -3.30 13.46
N ALA A 402 -21.42 -4.34 13.84
CA ALA A 402 -20.12 -4.19 14.48
C ALA A 402 -19.01 -3.66 13.56
N SER A 403 -19.08 -3.96 12.26
CA SER A 403 -18.12 -3.49 11.25
C SER A 403 -18.69 -2.39 10.34
N THR A 404 -19.92 -1.95 10.60
CA THR A 404 -20.62 -0.98 9.77
C THR A 404 -20.34 0.43 10.29
N TYR A 405 -19.62 1.20 9.48
CA TYR A 405 -19.39 2.61 9.77
C TYR A 405 -20.50 3.45 9.17
N THR A 406 -21.08 4.32 9.99
CA THR A 406 -21.98 5.35 9.46
C THR A 406 -21.18 6.39 8.68
N ARG A 407 -21.85 7.14 7.79
CA ARG A 407 -21.24 8.28 7.10
C ARG A 407 -20.62 9.28 8.08
N LEU A 408 -21.28 9.48 9.22
CA LEU A 408 -20.79 10.34 10.31
C LEU A 408 -19.55 9.78 11.00
N ASP A 409 -19.46 8.45 11.18
CA ASP A 409 -18.28 7.80 11.76
C ASP A 409 -17.05 8.02 10.87
N LEU A 410 -17.22 7.86 9.55
CA LEU A 410 -16.15 8.03 8.58
C LEU A 410 -15.76 9.50 8.39
N GLN A 411 -16.73 10.43 8.42
CA GLN A 411 -16.45 11.88 8.43
C GLN A 411 -15.58 12.29 9.64
N LYS A 412 -15.91 11.80 10.85
CA LYS A 412 -15.09 12.07 12.04
C LYS A 412 -13.66 11.53 11.92
N LEU A 413 -13.50 10.36 11.29
CA LEU A 413 -12.18 9.80 11.02
C LEU A 413 -11.40 10.65 10.00
N ASP A 414 -12.08 11.23 9.02
CA ASP A 414 -11.48 12.05 7.97
C ASP A 414 -11.11 13.46 8.44
N ASP A 415 -11.95 14.06 9.29
CA ASP A 415 -11.70 15.35 9.93
C ASP A 415 -10.42 15.34 10.78
N ARG A 416 -10.02 14.17 11.34
CA ARG A 416 -8.72 14.00 12.02
C ARG A 416 -7.55 14.06 11.03
N SER A 417 -7.63 13.39 9.89
CA SER A 417 -6.57 13.47 8.86
C SER A 417 -6.44 14.87 8.26
N ASN A 418 -7.51 15.66 8.33
CA ASN A 418 -7.58 17.04 7.85
C ASN A 418 -7.53 18.09 8.97
N GLN A 419 -7.19 17.70 10.21
CA GLN A 419 -7.08 18.66 11.32
C GLN A 419 -6.12 19.80 10.97
N SER A 420 -6.52 21.02 11.31
CA SER A 420 -5.72 22.21 11.06
C SER A 420 -4.33 22.06 11.68
N ILE A 421 -3.32 22.68 11.06
CA ILE A 421 -1.92 22.69 11.54
C ILE A 421 -1.84 23.01 13.04
N ALA A 422 -2.74 23.86 13.55
CA ALA A 422 -2.81 24.24 14.96
C ALA A 422 -3.27 23.09 15.91
N ALA A 423 -4.14 22.19 15.47
CA ALA A 423 -4.59 21.04 16.26
C ALA A 423 -3.56 19.89 16.25
N ALA A 424 -2.85 19.70 15.13
CA ALA A 424 -1.78 18.70 15.03
C ALA A 424 -0.50 19.09 15.80
N LEU A 425 -0.29 20.38 16.07
CA LEU A 425 0.86 20.90 16.83
C LEU A 425 0.56 21.12 18.32
N ALA A 426 -0.67 20.91 18.77
CA ALA A 426 -1.04 21.08 20.17
C ALA A 426 -0.60 19.84 20.98
N PRO A 427 0.15 19.99 22.09
CA PRO A 427 0.44 18.88 22.99
C PRO A 427 -0.88 18.28 23.50
N ALA A 428 -0.98 16.95 23.52
CA ALA A 428 -2.12 16.27 24.12
C ALA A 428 -2.06 16.38 25.66
N GLU A 429 -2.50 17.50 26.23
CA GLU A 429 -2.58 17.66 27.69
C GLU A 429 -3.82 16.95 28.25
N ARG A 430 -3.63 15.89 29.04
CA ARG A 430 -4.69 15.29 29.87
C ARG A 430 -5.01 16.18 31.08
N LYS A 431 -6.29 16.31 31.43
CA LYS A 431 -6.71 16.96 32.68
C LYS A 431 -6.66 15.95 33.82
N SER A 432 -6.35 16.43 35.02
CA SER A 432 -6.35 15.64 36.25
C SER A 432 -7.76 15.06 36.53
N GLY A 433 -7.95 13.78 36.19
CA GLY A 433 -9.24 13.07 36.30
C GLY A 433 -9.42 11.91 35.31
N ASP A 434 -8.58 11.82 34.26
CA ASP A 434 -8.73 10.84 33.17
C ASP A 434 -8.16 9.43 33.48
N VAL A 435 -7.71 9.14 34.70
CA VAL A 435 -7.23 7.80 35.11
C VAL A 435 -8.35 7.10 35.88
N VAL A 436 -9.12 6.26 35.19
CA VAL A 436 -10.12 5.38 35.80
C VAL A 436 -9.62 3.95 35.69
N GLY A 437 -9.56 3.24 36.81
CA GLY A 437 -9.04 1.88 36.91
C GLY A 437 -9.85 0.82 36.16
N ASP A 438 -9.21 -0.34 35.98
CA ASP A 438 -9.54 -1.55 35.18
C ASP A 438 -10.92 -2.20 35.48
N GLU A 439 -11.64 -1.75 36.52
CA GLU A 439 -12.87 -2.37 36.97
C GLU A 439 -14.10 -1.50 36.68
N GLY A 440 -14.64 -1.56 35.46
CA GLY A 440 -15.99 -1.01 35.25
C GLY A 440 -16.54 -0.86 33.82
N ARG A 441 -15.74 -0.87 32.75
CA ARG A 441 -16.22 -0.54 31.39
C ARG A 441 -16.47 -1.74 30.46
N LYS A 442 -16.83 -2.90 31.01
CA LYS A 442 -17.08 -4.14 30.22
C LYS A 442 -18.16 -4.03 29.13
N ASN A 443 -18.94 -2.95 29.09
CA ASN A 443 -20.12 -2.81 28.21
C ASN A 443 -19.99 -1.82 27.05
N GLU A 444 -18.80 -1.25 26.76
CA GLU A 444 -18.68 -0.31 25.63
C GLU A 444 -18.17 -0.93 24.33
N PHE A 445 -17.45 -2.06 24.37
CA PHE A 445 -16.90 -2.65 23.15
C PHE A 445 -18.00 -3.24 22.27
N THR A 446 -18.31 -2.56 21.17
CA THR A 446 -19.46 -2.83 20.30
C THR A 446 -19.11 -2.79 18.83
N LYS A 447 -17.97 -2.17 18.46
CA LYS A 447 -17.54 -2.02 17.07
C LYS A 447 -16.08 -2.42 16.88
N ILE A 448 -15.78 -2.99 15.72
CA ILE A 448 -14.43 -3.37 15.29
C ILE A 448 -14.16 -2.83 13.88
N PRO A 449 -12.88 -2.73 13.47
CA PRO A 449 -12.53 -2.42 12.11
C PRO A 449 -13.16 -3.37 11.07
N PRO A 450 -13.48 -2.85 9.87
CA PRO A 450 -14.09 -3.65 8.81
C PRO A 450 -13.12 -4.70 8.25
N ASP A 451 -13.60 -5.65 7.47
CA ASP A 451 -12.80 -6.67 6.75
C ASP A 451 -11.91 -6.12 5.67
N THR A 452 -12.24 -4.94 5.18
CA THR A 452 -11.39 -4.16 4.30
C THR A 452 -10.19 -3.51 5.01
N ALA A 453 -10.19 -3.39 6.34
CA ALA A 453 -9.06 -2.83 7.10
C ALA A 453 -8.18 -3.93 7.73
N ILE A 454 -6.87 -3.78 7.59
CA ILE A 454 -5.88 -4.75 8.11
C ILE A 454 -6.03 -5.04 9.61
N ALA A 455 -6.39 -4.04 10.43
CA ALA A 455 -6.65 -4.25 11.86
C ALA A 455 -7.74 -5.31 12.07
N GLY A 456 -8.84 -5.19 11.33
CA GLY A 456 -9.93 -6.12 11.40
C GLY A 456 -9.53 -7.48 10.84
N VAL A 457 -8.71 -7.53 9.79
CA VAL A 457 -8.14 -8.79 9.26
C VAL A 457 -7.36 -9.53 10.35
N LEU A 458 -6.46 -8.84 11.08
CA LEU A 458 -5.70 -9.45 12.18
C LEU A 458 -6.62 -9.97 13.29
N MET A 459 -7.59 -9.16 13.70
CA MET A 459 -8.57 -9.54 14.73
C MET A 459 -9.36 -10.78 14.32
N ARG A 460 -9.83 -10.86 13.06
CA ARG A 460 -10.58 -12.01 12.53
C ARG A 460 -9.71 -13.25 12.42
N GLN A 461 -8.52 -13.12 11.84
CA GLN A 461 -7.56 -14.24 11.70
C GLN A 461 -7.27 -14.90 13.05
N TRP A 462 -7.01 -14.08 14.09
CA TRP A 462 -6.82 -14.61 15.42
C TRP A 462 -8.10 -15.19 16.00
N ALA A 463 -9.22 -14.46 15.93
CA ALA A 463 -10.47 -14.87 16.57
C ALA A 463 -10.98 -16.21 16.00
N LEU A 464 -11.08 -16.32 14.68
CA LEU A 464 -11.60 -17.49 13.98
C LEU A 464 -10.65 -18.69 14.02
N GLY A 465 -9.36 -18.47 14.29
CA GLY A 465 -8.37 -19.55 14.37
C GLY A 465 -7.83 -19.98 13.01
N ASP A 466 -7.93 -19.11 12.01
CA ASP A 466 -7.44 -19.35 10.63
C ASP A 466 -5.91 -19.52 10.58
N LEU A 467 -5.22 -19.15 11.66
CA LEU A 467 -3.80 -19.39 11.87
C LEU A 467 -3.59 -19.95 13.28
N ASP A 468 -2.87 -21.06 13.38
CA ASP A 468 -2.31 -21.55 14.65
C ASP A 468 -1.16 -20.62 15.08
N LEU A 469 -1.53 -19.42 15.55
CA LEU A 469 -0.60 -18.33 15.88
C LEU A 469 0.09 -18.56 17.23
N ILE A 470 -0.64 -19.18 18.16
CA ILE A 470 -0.27 -19.30 19.58
C ILE A 470 0.80 -20.38 19.81
N SER A 471 0.72 -21.52 19.09
CA SER A 471 1.73 -22.57 19.17
C SER A 471 3.01 -22.20 18.43
N ARG A 472 2.90 -21.24 17.51
CA ARG A 472 3.98 -20.89 16.61
C ARG A 472 4.79 -19.71 17.13
N LEU A 473 4.21 -18.67 17.71
CA LEU A 473 4.92 -17.51 18.32
C LEU A 473 5.84 -17.94 19.47
#